data_AF-A0A455UCZ9-F1
#
_entry.id   AF-A0A455UCZ9-F1
#
_cell.length_a   1.000
_cell.length_b   1.000
_cell.length_c   1.000
_cell.angle_alpha   90.00
_cell.angle_beta   90.00
_cell.angle_gamma   90.00
#
_symmetry.space_group_name_H-M   'P 1'
#
loop_
_entity.id
_entity.type
_entity.pdbx_description
1 polymer ?
#
loop_
_entity_poly.entity_id
_entity_poly.type
_entity_poly.pdbx_seq_one_letter_code
_entity_poly.pdbx_strand_id
1 'polypeptide(L)'
;MMTQYVYQPDFMTGDEISIPTFSLLNPEGELHSGATEPALERDHARRIYQAMLATRILDERMMAAQRQGRLSFYMQCTGEEAAVVGATAALDDADMIMAQYREQGALMYRGFSIDEFMNQLFGNELDYGKGRQMPIHYGSRKLHYMTISSPPGHSDSSGDRLCLWAETGW
;
A
#
# COMPACT_ATOMS: atom_id res chain seq x y z
N MET A 1 7.99 -18.43 30.28
CA MET A 1 8.57 -17.18 30.80
C MET A 1 8.35 -17.14 32.30
N MET A 2 9.40 -17.04 33.12
CA MET A 2 9.23 -16.78 34.55
C MET A 2 8.90 -15.30 34.71
N THR A 3 7.74 -15.01 35.29
CA THR A 3 7.33 -13.63 35.59
C THR A 3 8.29 -13.07 36.65
N GLN A 4 9.02 -12.01 36.29
CA GLN A 4 9.79 -11.25 37.27
C GLN A 4 8.85 -10.36 38.08
N TYR A 5 8.85 -10.53 39.39
CA TYR A 5 8.14 -9.66 40.31
C TYR A 5 9.07 -8.54 40.77
N VAL A 6 8.71 -7.30 40.46
CA VAL A 6 9.37 -6.09 40.96
C VAL A 6 8.57 -5.50 42.11
N TYR A 7 9.28 -5.07 43.16
CA TYR A 7 8.69 -4.52 44.40
C TYR A 7 8.96 -3.02 44.57
N GLN A 8 9.52 -2.39 43.54
CA GLN A 8 9.73 -0.95 43.43
C GLN A 8 9.32 -0.51 42.03
N PRO A 9 8.79 0.72 41.85
CA PRO A 9 8.44 1.23 40.53
C PRO A 9 9.71 1.39 39.68
N ASP A 10 9.75 0.67 38.57
CA ASP A 10 10.77 0.77 37.54
C ASP A 10 10.20 1.60 36.37
N PHE A 11 10.84 2.73 36.06
CA PHE A 11 10.36 3.67 35.05
C PHE A 11 11.23 3.51 33.80
N MET A 12 10.61 3.11 32.70
CA MET A 12 11.27 3.01 31.40
C MET A 12 11.17 4.34 30.65
N THR A 13 12.24 4.74 29.97
CA THR A 13 12.34 5.97 29.16
C THR A 13 11.89 5.76 27.71
N GLY A 14 11.70 4.52 27.28
CA GLY A 14 11.14 4.12 25.98
C GLY A 14 12.20 3.92 24.88
N ASP A 15 13.44 4.33 25.13
CA ASP A 15 14.60 4.14 24.27
C ASP A 15 15.40 2.86 24.60
N GLU A 16 15.05 2.14 25.65
CA GLU A 16 15.68 0.85 25.99
C GLU A 16 15.34 -0.26 24.98
N ILE A 17 14.31 -0.05 24.14
CA ILE A 17 13.87 -0.99 23.11
C ILE A 17 14.31 -0.47 21.74
N SER A 18 15.39 -1.03 21.20
CA SER A 18 15.83 -0.79 19.83
C SER A 18 15.47 -1.98 18.94
N ILE A 19 14.64 -1.74 17.92
CA ILE A 19 14.31 -2.74 16.90
C ILE A 19 15.19 -2.48 15.67
N PRO A 20 16.07 -3.42 15.28
CA PRO A 20 16.95 -3.23 14.13
C PRO A 20 16.15 -3.23 12.82
N THR A 21 16.58 -2.42 11.86
CA THR A 21 15.99 -2.40 10.50
C THR A 21 16.47 -3.59 9.69
N PHE A 22 15.53 -4.34 9.13
CA PHE A 22 15.83 -5.41 8.18
C PHE A 22 16.17 -4.84 6.78
N SER A 23 17.30 -5.23 6.21
CA SER A 23 17.70 -4.88 4.83
C SER A 23 18.36 -6.07 4.14
N LEU A 24 17.92 -6.39 2.92
CA LEU A 24 18.54 -7.44 2.08
C LEU A 24 19.61 -6.87 1.15
N LEU A 25 19.37 -5.70 0.58
CA LEU A 25 20.21 -5.07 -0.44
C LEU A 25 20.85 -3.79 0.10
N ASN A 26 22.08 -3.52 -0.32
CA ASN A 26 22.73 -2.23 -0.14
C ASN A 26 22.22 -1.21 -1.20
N PRO A 27 22.57 0.09 -1.08
CA PRO A 27 22.19 1.11 -2.06
C PRO A 27 22.67 0.84 -3.50
N GLU A 28 23.74 0.05 -3.66
CA GLU A 28 24.29 -0.38 -4.94
C GLU A 28 23.50 -1.55 -5.57
N GLY A 29 22.54 -2.13 -4.84
CA GLY A 29 21.70 -3.25 -5.29
C GLY A 29 22.35 -4.63 -5.08
N GLU A 30 23.40 -4.71 -4.27
CA GLU A 30 24.08 -5.95 -3.92
C GLU A 30 23.56 -6.50 -2.58
N LEU A 31 23.57 -7.82 -2.42
CA LEU A 31 23.14 -8.46 -1.17
C LEU A 31 24.12 -8.18 -0.03
N HIS A 32 23.58 -7.91 1.16
CA HIS A 32 24.38 -7.87 2.38
C HIS A 32 25.03 -9.23 2.65
N SER A 33 26.21 -9.22 3.30
CA SER A 33 26.91 -10.45 3.67
C SER A 33 26.05 -11.31 4.62
N GLY A 34 25.79 -12.55 4.22
CA GLY A 34 24.94 -13.48 4.97
C GLY A 34 23.43 -13.34 4.70
N ALA A 35 23.01 -12.40 3.86
CA ALA A 35 21.63 -12.35 3.38
C ALA A 35 21.36 -13.50 2.41
N THR A 36 20.15 -14.04 2.44
CA THR A 36 19.68 -15.08 1.50
C THR A 36 18.86 -14.41 0.40
N GLU A 37 19.23 -14.66 -0.84
CA GLU A 37 18.48 -14.15 -2.00
C GLU A 37 17.09 -14.78 -2.05
N PRO A 38 16.01 -13.99 -2.17
CA PRO A 38 14.68 -14.55 -2.35
C PRO A 38 14.56 -15.22 -3.72
N ALA A 39 13.82 -16.33 -3.78
CA ALA A 39 13.49 -16.97 -5.04
C ALA A 39 12.49 -16.12 -5.82
N LEU A 40 12.98 -15.17 -6.62
CA LEU A 40 12.17 -14.27 -7.44
C LEU A 40 12.40 -14.55 -8.92
N GLU A 41 11.35 -15.04 -9.57
CA GLU A 41 11.38 -15.31 -11.01
C GLU A 41 11.49 -13.99 -11.79
N ARG A 42 12.17 -14.02 -12.95
CA ARG A 42 12.48 -12.81 -13.72
C ARG A 42 11.24 -12.04 -14.15
N ASP A 43 10.20 -12.75 -14.61
CA ASP A 43 8.97 -12.10 -15.05
C ASP A 43 8.21 -11.50 -13.88
N HIS A 44 8.23 -12.15 -12.72
CA HIS A 44 7.70 -11.59 -11.48
C HIS A 44 8.45 -10.32 -11.05
N ALA A 45 9.79 -10.34 -11.04
CA ALA A 45 10.61 -9.16 -10.74
C ALA A 45 10.31 -8.00 -11.71
N ARG A 46 10.15 -8.32 -13.01
CA ARG A 46 9.82 -7.33 -14.04
C ARG A 46 8.44 -6.71 -13.81
N ARG A 47 7.44 -7.50 -13.42
CA ARG A 47 6.09 -7.01 -13.09
C ARG A 47 6.13 -6.03 -11.92
N ILE A 48 6.87 -6.37 -10.85
CA ILE A 48 7.09 -5.48 -9.69
C ILE A 48 7.70 -4.15 -10.15
N TYR A 49 8.79 -4.22 -10.93
CA TYR A 49 9.45 -3.02 -11.44
C TYR A 49 8.55 -2.17 -12.34
N GLN A 50 7.79 -2.80 -13.24
CA GLN A 50 6.84 -2.10 -14.12
C GLN A 50 5.73 -1.41 -13.33
N ALA A 51 5.19 -2.03 -12.28
CA ALA A 51 4.18 -1.43 -11.43
C ALA A 51 4.74 -0.20 -10.67
N MET A 52 5.96 -0.29 -10.12
CA MET A 52 6.61 0.86 -9.48
C MET A 52 6.81 2.03 -10.46
N LEU A 53 7.32 1.76 -11.66
CA LEU A 53 7.50 2.78 -12.69
C LEU A 53 6.18 3.40 -13.15
N ALA A 54 5.17 2.57 -13.42
CA ALA A 54 3.86 3.05 -13.86
C ALA A 54 3.22 3.96 -12.80
N THR A 55 3.37 3.60 -11.52
CA THR A 55 2.88 4.40 -10.39
C THR A 55 3.60 5.76 -10.32
N ARG A 56 4.93 5.78 -10.42
CA ARG A 56 5.73 7.02 -10.48
C ARG A 56 5.27 7.94 -11.62
N ILE A 57 5.10 7.39 -12.82
CA ILE A 57 4.69 8.15 -14.00
C ILE A 57 3.27 8.69 -13.83
N LEU A 58 2.34 7.89 -13.31
CA LEU A 58 0.98 8.35 -13.02
C LEU A 58 1.01 9.54 -12.06
N ASP A 59 1.75 9.42 -10.96
CA ASP A 59 1.86 10.46 -9.94
C ASP A 59 2.42 11.78 -10.49
N GLU A 60 3.49 11.73 -11.26
CA GLU A 60 4.08 12.92 -11.90
C GLU A 60 3.08 13.63 -12.80
N ARG A 61 2.33 12.87 -13.61
CA ARG A 61 1.34 13.42 -14.54
C ARG A 61 0.13 14.00 -13.81
N MET A 62 -0.38 13.31 -12.80
CA MET A 62 -1.58 13.73 -12.10
C MET A 62 -1.32 14.89 -11.15
N MET A 63 -0.14 14.96 -10.52
CA MET A 63 0.26 16.17 -9.79
C MET A 63 0.38 17.38 -10.69
N ALA A 64 0.95 17.23 -11.89
CA ALA A 64 0.99 18.31 -12.86
C ALA A 64 -0.43 18.76 -13.26
N ALA A 65 -1.35 17.81 -13.47
CA ALA A 65 -2.75 18.10 -13.78
C ALA A 65 -3.48 18.81 -12.62
N GLN A 66 -3.24 18.39 -11.38
CA GLN A 66 -3.77 19.03 -10.18
C GLN A 66 -3.29 20.48 -10.06
N ARG A 67 -1.99 20.74 -10.29
CA ARG A 67 -1.43 22.10 -10.28
C ARG A 67 -1.98 23.01 -11.38
N GLN A 68 -2.48 22.43 -12.47
CA GLN A 68 -3.17 23.14 -13.55
C GLN A 68 -4.67 23.35 -13.27
N GLY A 69 -5.17 22.88 -12.11
CA GLY A 69 -6.59 22.96 -11.76
C GLY A 69 -7.48 21.97 -12.52
N ARG A 70 -6.89 20.97 -13.20
CA ARG A 70 -7.65 19.93 -13.92
C ARG A 70 -8.21 18.84 -12.98
N LEU A 71 -7.56 18.66 -11.82
CA LEU A 71 -8.01 17.78 -10.75
C LEU A 71 -8.20 18.61 -9.48
N SER A 72 -9.23 18.30 -8.69
CA SER A 72 -9.47 19.00 -7.43
C SER A 72 -8.44 18.64 -6.36
N PHE A 73 -7.98 17.38 -6.34
CA PHE A 73 -7.05 16.86 -5.35
C PHE A 73 -6.20 15.73 -5.94
N TYR A 74 -4.96 15.60 -5.48
CA TYR A 74 -4.10 14.46 -5.81
C TYR A 74 -3.01 14.31 -4.75
N MET A 75 -2.57 13.07 -4.50
CA MET A 75 -1.54 12.73 -3.54
C MET A 75 -0.60 11.69 -4.12
N GLN A 76 0.70 11.93 -4.03
CA GLN A 76 1.74 11.05 -4.58
C GLN A 76 2.13 9.97 -3.57
N CYS A 77 2.63 8.84 -4.05
CA CYS A 77 3.34 7.84 -3.27
C CYS A 77 4.84 7.77 -3.66
N THR A 78 5.39 8.87 -4.18
CA THR A 78 6.81 8.96 -4.56
C THR A 78 7.72 8.64 -3.38
N GLY A 79 8.57 7.63 -3.52
CA GLY A 79 9.47 7.13 -2.46
C GLY A 79 8.89 5.96 -1.67
N GLU A 80 7.60 5.69 -1.79
CA GLU A 80 6.90 4.60 -1.09
C GLU A 80 6.48 3.47 -2.07
N GLU A 81 6.80 3.58 -3.37
CA GLU A 81 6.31 2.64 -4.39
C GLU A 81 6.78 1.22 -4.13
N ALA A 82 8.05 1.07 -3.71
CA ALA A 82 8.63 -0.25 -3.41
C ALA A 82 7.98 -0.90 -2.18
N ALA A 83 7.63 -0.11 -1.16
CA ALA A 83 6.98 -0.62 0.04
C ALA A 83 5.58 -1.17 -0.30
N VAL A 84 4.79 -0.42 -1.05
CA VAL A 84 3.42 -0.80 -1.43
C VAL A 84 3.42 -1.96 -2.44
N VAL A 85 4.16 -1.82 -3.54
CA VAL A 85 4.17 -2.83 -4.61
C VAL A 85 4.84 -4.12 -4.12
N GLY A 86 5.93 -4.03 -3.37
CA GLY A 86 6.62 -5.19 -2.81
C GLY A 86 5.74 -5.97 -1.84
N ALA A 87 5.05 -5.28 -0.93
CA ALA A 87 4.08 -5.92 -0.04
C ALA A 87 2.93 -6.57 -0.82
N THR A 88 2.39 -5.88 -1.83
CA THR A 88 1.29 -6.41 -2.66
C THR A 88 1.71 -7.65 -3.46
N ALA A 89 2.94 -7.68 -3.97
CA ALA A 89 3.47 -8.81 -4.74
C ALA A 89 3.69 -10.08 -3.91
N ALA A 90 3.71 -9.96 -2.58
CA ALA A 90 3.79 -11.09 -1.66
C ALA A 90 2.41 -11.63 -1.25
N LEU A 91 1.32 -10.94 -1.58
CA LEU A 91 -0.05 -11.37 -1.31
C LEU A 91 -0.61 -12.23 -2.44
N ASP A 92 -1.58 -13.08 -2.12
CA ASP A 92 -2.39 -13.74 -3.14
C ASP A 92 -3.37 -12.72 -3.77
N ASP A 93 -3.75 -12.95 -5.03
CA ASP A 93 -4.66 -12.06 -5.76
C ASP A 93 -6.05 -11.95 -5.10
N ALA A 94 -6.43 -12.96 -4.31
CA ALA A 94 -7.71 -13.01 -3.59
C ALA A 94 -7.69 -12.28 -2.24
N ASP A 95 -6.50 -11.96 -1.70
CA ASP A 95 -6.36 -11.33 -0.41
C ASP A 95 -6.95 -9.92 -0.44
N MET A 96 -7.72 -9.56 0.59
CA MET A 96 -8.26 -8.21 0.68
C MET A 96 -7.16 -7.21 1.04
N ILE A 97 -7.05 -6.14 0.26
CA ILE A 97 -6.20 -5.00 0.57
C ILE A 97 -7.06 -3.89 1.14
N MET A 98 -6.65 -3.43 2.32
CA MET A 98 -7.22 -2.29 3.01
C MET A 98 -6.14 -1.23 3.08
N ALA A 99 -6.42 -0.09 2.46
CA ALA A 99 -5.46 0.95 2.19
C ALA A 99 -5.90 2.28 2.82
N GLN A 100 -4.95 3.22 2.87
CA GLN A 100 -5.19 4.61 3.21
C GLN A 100 -5.30 5.40 1.91
N TYR A 101 -4.34 6.25 1.56
CA TYR A 101 -4.41 7.14 0.40
C TYR A 101 -3.12 7.18 -0.44
N ARG A 102 -2.10 6.37 -0.11
CA ARG A 102 -0.82 6.30 -0.83
C ARG A 102 -0.55 4.93 -1.46
N GLU A 103 -1.53 4.04 -1.44
CA GLU A 103 -1.35 2.65 -1.86
C GLU A 103 -1.83 2.41 -3.30
N GLN A 104 -1.84 3.43 -4.17
CA GLN A 104 -2.19 3.27 -5.59
C GLN A 104 -1.29 2.26 -6.32
N GLY A 105 -0.05 2.07 -5.84
CA GLY A 105 0.86 1.04 -6.35
C GLY A 105 0.31 -0.38 -6.24
N ALA A 106 -0.51 -0.67 -5.22
CA ALA A 106 -1.14 -1.98 -5.06
C ALA A 106 -2.17 -2.25 -6.17
N LEU A 107 -3.00 -1.25 -6.47
CA LEU A 107 -3.96 -1.31 -7.59
C LEU A 107 -3.24 -1.43 -8.93
N MET A 108 -2.17 -0.66 -9.15
CA MET A 108 -1.35 -0.74 -10.35
C MET A 108 -0.78 -2.16 -10.54
N TYR A 109 -0.24 -2.77 -9.48
CA TYR A 109 0.29 -4.13 -9.51
C TYR A 109 -0.78 -5.20 -9.77
N ARG A 110 -1.98 -5.03 -9.19
CA ARG A 110 -3.14 -5.91 -9.40
C ARG A 110 -3.85 -5.71 -10.74
N GLY A 111 -3.35 -4.81 -11.59
CA GLY A 111 -3.85 -4.63 -12.95
C GLY A 111 -5.06 -3.69 -13.06
N PHE A 112 -5.20 -2.76 -12.12
CA PHE A 112 -6.09 -1.61 -12.29
C PHE A 112 -5.56 -0.76 -13.45
N SER A 113 -6.40 -0.58 -14.46
CA SER A 113 -6.02 0.11 -15.69
C SER A 113 -5.87 1.61 -15.46
N ILE A 114 -5.07 2.26 -16.32
CA ILE A 114 -4.93 3.72 -16.30
C ILE A 114 -6.28 4.40 -16.53
N ASP A 115 -7.14 3.83 -17.39
CA ASP A 115 -8.48 4.35 -17.61
C ASP A 115 -9.32 4.32 -16.33
N GLU A 116 -9.28 3.24 -15.55
CA GLU A 116 -9.96 3.17 -14.26
C GLU A 116 -9.43 4.20 -13.26
N PHE A 117 -8.12 4.43 -13.22
CA PHE A 117 -7.54 5.53 -12.41
C PHE A 117 -8.10 6.89 -12.85
N MET A 118 -8.08 7.19 -14.15
CA MET A 118 -8.57 8.46 -14.68
C MET A 118 -10.07 8.63 -14.42
N ASN A 119 -10.87 7.56 -14.59
CA ASN A 119 -12.30 7.61 -14.36
C ASN A 119 -12.63 8.06 -12.93
N GLN A 120 -11.94 7.50 -11.93
CA GLN A 120 -12.09 7.90 -10.53
C GLN A 120 -11.59 9.33 -10.28
N LEU A 121 -10.40 9.68 -10.79
CA LEU A 121 -9.79 10.99 -10.57
C LEU A 121 -10.62 12.14 -11.13
N PHE A 122 -11.26 11.96 -12.28
CA PHE A 122 -12.14 12.95 -12.89
C PHE A 122 -13.61 12.82 -12.47
N GLY A 123 -13.98 11.76 -11.75
CA GLY A 123 -15.36 11.49 -11.34
C GLY A 123 -16.32 11.37 -12.53
N ASN A 124 -15.89 10.73 -13.62
CA ASN A 124 -16.68 10.62 -14.84
C ASN A 124 -17.74 9.50 -14.76
N GLU A 125 -18.51 9.32 -15.84
CA GLU A 125 -19.60 8.32 -15.88
C GLU A 125 -19.15 6.86 -15.74
N LEU A 126 -17.86 6.59 -16.00
CA LEU A 126 -17.26 5.27 -15.93
C LEU A 126 -16.62 4.97 -14.56
N ASP A 127 -16.64 5.94 -13.63
CA ASP A 127 -16.18 5.74 -12.26
C ASP A 127 -17.09 4.75 -11.52
N TYR A 128 -16.49 3.71 -10.93
CA TYR A 128 -17.17 2.77 -10.05
C TYR A 128 -17.79 3.46 -8.83
N GLY A 129 -17.13 4.51 -8.33
CA GLY A 129 -17.61 5.39 -7.25
C GLY A 129 -18.68 6.39 -7.68
N LYS A 130 -19.00 6.48 -8.98
CA LYS A 130 -19.96 7.41 -9.59
C LYS A 130 -19.68 8.89 -9.25
N GLY A 131 -18.41 9.27 -9.11
CA GLY A 131 -17.98 10.62 -8.77
C GLY A 131 -18.37 11.09 -7.37
N ARG A 132 -18.76 10.18 -6.47
CA ARG A 132 -19.23 10.52 -5.11
C ARG A 132 -18.09 10.74 -4.11
N GLN A 133 -16.94 10.17 -4.40
CA GLN A 133 -15.75 10.23 -3.55
C GLN A 133 -14.77 11.26 -4.10
N MET A 134 -13.91 11.78 -3.23
CA MET A 134 -12.83 12.66 -3.66
C MET A 134 -11.83 11.88 -4.56
N PRO A 135 -11.13 12.56 -5.48
CA PRO A 135 -10.03 11.93 -6.23
C PRO A 135 -9.04 11.29 -5.27
N ILE A 136 -8.45 10.16 -5.66
CA ILE A 136 -7.58 9.25 -4.89
C ILE A 136 -8.29 8.24 -3.99
N HIS A 137 -9.60 8.35 -3.80
CA HIS A 137 -10.37 7.33 -3.08
C HIS A 137 -10.74 6.15 -4.00
N TYR A 138 -9.72 5.45 -4.47
CA TYR A 138 -9.91 4.29 -5.33
C TYR A 138 -10.57 3.13 -4.58
N GLY A 139 -11.22 2.25 -5.33
CA GLY A 139 -11.82 1.03 -4.81
C GLY A 139 -12.12 0.07 -5.95
N SER A 140 -11.86 -1.22 -5.74
CA SER A 140 -12.14 -2.24 -6.76
C SER A 140 -12.51 -3.55 -6.09
N ARG A 141 -13.79 -3.92 -6.19
CA ARG A 141 -14.26 -5.24 -5.76
C ARG A 141 -13.59 -6.37 -6.56
N LYS A 142 -13.34 -6.13 -7.85
CA LYS A 142 -12.70 -7.10 -8.76
C LYS A 142 -11.28 -7.44 -8.32
N LEU A 143 -10.55 -6.45 -7.79
CA LEU A 143 -9.15 -6.60 -7.39
C LEU A 143 -8.99 -6.76 -5.87
N HIS A 144 -10.06 -7.13 -5.16
CA HIS A 144 -10.06 -7.29 -3.70
C HIS A 144 -9.41 -6.09 -2.99
N TYR A 145 -9.79 -4.88 -3.39
CA TYR A 145 -9.28 -3.63 -2.84
C TYR A 145 -10.44 -2.79 -2.29
N MET A 146 -10.44 -2.59 -0.97
CA MET A 146 -11.49 -1.84 -0.29
C MET A 146 -11.49 -0.38 -0.75
N THR A 147 -12.67 0.18 -0.98
CA THR A 147 -12.79 1.61 -1.28
C THR A 147 -12.26 2.44 -0.12
N ILE A 148 -11.32 3.31 -0.42
CA ILE A 148 -10.69 4.22 0.53
C ILE A 148 -11.74 5.18 1.12
N SER A 149 -11.58 5.50 2.40
CA SER A 149 -12.36 6.51 3.09
C SER A 149 -11.44 7.54 3.75
N SER A 150 -11.87 8.81 3.82
CA SER A 150 -11.06 9.88 4.43
C SER A 150 -10.69 9.71 5.91
N PRO A 151 -11.56 9.18 6.80
CA PRO A 151 -11.22 9.09 8.22
C PRO A 151 -10.03 8.15 8.47
N PRO A 152 -8.90 8.65 9.01
CA PRO A 152 -7.75 7.81 9.30
C PRO A 152 -8.11 6.71 10.32
N GLY A 153 -7.53 5.52 10.17
CA GLY A 153 -7.76 4.38 11.06
C GLY A 153 -9.10 3.66 10.91
N HIS A 154 -10.03 4.15 10.06
CA HIS A 154 -11.29 3.46 9.80
C HIS A 154 -11.08 2.11 9.11
N SER A 155 -10.19 2.08 8.10
CA SER A 155 -9.75 0.87 7.42
C SER A 155 -9.15 -0.14 8.38
N ASP A 156 -8.36 0.31 9.36
CA ASP A 156 -7.64 -0.58 10.28
C ASP A 156 -8.64 -1.33 11.18
N SER A 157 -9.57 -0.59 11.79
CA SER A 157 -10.64 -1.18 12.62
C SER A 157 -11.60 -2.07 11.83
N SER A 158 -11.73 -1.83 10.53
CA SER A 158 -12.53 -2.66 9.64
C SER A 158 -11.76 -3.91 9.20
N GLY A 159 -10.43 -3.83 9.16
CA GLY A 159 -9.55 -4.91 8.73
C GLY A 159 -9.38 -5.98 9.77
N ASP A 160 -9.22 -5.59 11.03
CA ASP A 160 -9.23 -6.55 12.14
C ASP A 160 -10.52 -7.39 12.12
N ARG A 161 -11.67 -6.74 11.86
CA ARG A 161 -12.95 -7.45 11.76
C ARG A 161 -13.04 -8.36 10.54
N LEU A 162 -12.49 -7.93 9.40
CA LEU A 162 -12.50 -8.72 8.18
C LEU A 162 -11.59 -9.96 8.31
N CYS A 163 -10.40 -9.82 8.89
CA CYS A 163 -9.50 -10.93 9.17
C CYS A 163 -10.17 -11.94 10.11
N LEU A 164 -10.78 -11.46 11.20
CA LEU A 164 -11.53 -12.32 12.12
C LEU A 164 -12.66 -13.06 11.38
N TRP A 165 -13.38 -12.40 10.48
CA TRP A 165 -14.43 -13.04 9.69
C TRP A 165 -13.88 -14.10 8.73
N ALA A 166 -12.79 -13.80 8.03
CA ALA A 166 -12.14 -14.73 7.09
C ALA A 166 -11.59 -15.98 7.79
N GLU A 167 -11.08 -15.84 9.01
CA GLU A 167 -10.57 -16.96 9.82
C GLU A 167 -11.70 -17.80 10.44
N THR A 168 -12.83 -17.18 10.79
CA THR A 168 -13.88 -17.84 11.58
C THR A 168 -15.12 -18.28 10.78
N GLY A 169 -15.32 -17.75 9.57
CA GLY A 169 -16.29 -18.27 8.58
C GLY A 169 -17.77 -18.18 8.95
N TRP A 170 -18.18 -17.27 9.85
CA TRP A 170 -19.58 -17.11 10.30
C TRP A 170 -20.48 -16.35 9.33
#